data_AF-A0A3A0E5A5-F1
#
_entry.id   AF-A0A3A0E5A5-F1
#
_cell.length_a   1.000
_cell.length_b   1.000
_cell.length_c   1.000
_cell.angle_alpha   90.00
_cell.angle_beta   90.00
_cell.angle_gamma   90.00
#
_symmetry.space_group_name_H-M   'P 1'
#
loop_
_entity.id
_entity.type
_entity.pdbx_description
1 polymer ?
#
loop_
_entity_poly.entity_id
_entity_poly.type
_entity_poly.pdbx_seq_one_letter_code
_entity_poly.pdbx_strand_id
1 'polypeptide(L)'
;MTPEAARRDHRQMLTFMAVNAAAGMLIGVLAAAAIVWLDIGGIGTRIGQAANPVVPVLLLVVPFATVFGGVVTASAILTMPYEKKFRD
;
A
#
# COMPACT_ATOMS: atom_id res chain seq x y z
N MET A 1 -6.50 -32.59 -1.21
CA MET A 1 -5.45 -31.77 -1.85
C MET A 1 -4.11 -32.40 -1.54
N THR A 2 -3.19 -32.47 -2.51
CA THR A 2 -1.82 -32.94 -2.23
C THR A 2 -1.04 -31.83 -1.49
N PRO A 3 -0.04 -32.15 -0.65
CA PRO A 3 0.76 -31.15 0.05
C PRO A 3 1.42 -30.12 -0.89
N GLU A 4 1.80 -30.56 -2.08
CA GLU A 4 2.37 -29.68 -3.11
C GLU A 4 1.37 -28.68 -3.68
N ALA A 5 0.11 -29.10 -3.90
CA ALA A 5 -0.94 -28.23 -4.38
C ALA A 5 -1.24 -27.10 -3.38
N ALA A 6 -1.25 -27.42 -2.07
CA ALA A 6 -1.47 -26.42 -1.02
C ALA A 6 -0.33 -25.38 -0.95
N ARG A 7 0.93 -25.79 -1.12
CA ARG A 7 2.07 -24.85 -1.14
C ARG A 7 2.03 -23.90 -2.34
N ARG A 8 1.63 -24.41 -3.51
CA ARG A 8 1.49 -23.58 -4.72
C ARG A 8 0.36 -22.57 -4.57
N ASP A 9 -0.79 -22.98 -4.07
CA ASP A 9 -1.93 -22.10 -3.80
C ASP A 9 -1.57 -20.98 -2.81
N HIS A 10 -0.90 -21.32 -1.70
CA HIS A 10 -0.46 -20.32 -0.73
C HIS A 10 0.53 -19.30 -1.32
N ARG A 11 1.48 -19.76 -2.14
CA ARG A 11 2.43 -18.86 -2.83
C ARG A 11 1.71 -17.93 -3.81
N GLN A 12 0.71 -18.41 -4.52
CA GLN A 12 -0.11 -17.59 -5.42
C GLN A 12 -0.89 -16.54 -4.63
N MET A 13 -1.50 -16.91 -3.50
CA MET A 13 -2.21 -15.97 -2.63
C MET A 13 -1.27 -14.90 -2.04
N LEU A 14 -0.08 -15.29 -1.55
CA LEU A 14 0.93 -14.34 -1.06
C LEU A 14 1.38 -13.37 -2.15
N THR A 15 1.60 -13.87 -3.37
CA THR A 15 2.00 -13.03 -4.51
C THR A 15 0.88 -12.04 -4.87
N PHE A 16 -0.37 -12.50 -4.90
CA PHE A 16 -1.53 -11.66 -5.15
C PHE A 16 -1.66 -10.55 -4.10
N MET A 17 -1.53 -10.89 -2.82
CA MET A 17 -1.55 -9.89 -1.75
C MET A 17 -0.38 -8.92 -1.85
N ALA A 18 0.83 -9.39 -2.14
CA ALA A 18 2.01 -8.55 -2.25
C ALA A 18 1.89 -7.53 -3.40
N VAL A 19 1.33 -7.92 -4.55
CA VAL A 19 1.11 -7.01 -5.68
C VAL A 19 0.09 -5.93 -5.32
N ASN A 20 -1.03 -6.32 -4.71
CA ASN A 20 -2.07 -5.36 -4.28
C ASN A 20 -1.56 -4.43 -3.16
N ALA A 21 -0.81 -4.98 -2.22
CA ALA A 21 -0.16 -4.19 -1.17
C ALA A 21 0.80 -3.16 -1.77
N ALA A 22 1.66 -3.57 -2.71
CA ALA A 22 2.59 -2.68 -3.38
C ALA A 22 1.87 -1.57 -4.16
N ALA A 23 0.77 -1.89 -4.86
CA ALA A 23 -0.07 -0.91 -5.54
C ALA A 23 -0.66 0.12 -4.57
N GLY A 24 -1.23 -0.34 -3.45
CA GLY A 24 -1.73 0.54 -2.40
C GLY A 24 -0.62 1.38 -1.75
N MET A 25 0.53 0.79 -1.44
CA MET A 25 1.67 1.52 -0.90
C MET A 25 2.12 2.64 -1.83
N LEU A 26 2.18 2.39 -3.15
CA LEU A 26 2.50 3.42 -4.13
C LEU A 26 1.49 4.57 -4.10
N ILE A 27 0.19 4.28 -4.02
CA ILE A 27 -0.86 5.32 -3.88
C ILE A 27 -0.63 6.13 -2.60
N GLY A 28 -0.35 5.47 -1.46
CA GLY A 28 -0.07 6.14 -0.20
C GLY A 28 1.17 7.05 -0.27
N VAL A 29 2.25 6.59 -0.91
CA VAL A 29 3.46 7.39 -1.15
C VAL A 29 3.15 8.62 -2.01
N LEU A 30 2.39 8.45 -3.10
CA LEU A 30 2.01 9.54 -3.98
C LEU A 30 1.12 10.56 -3.26
N ALA A 31 0.19 10.11 -2.41
CA ALA A 31 -0.64 10.97 -1.59
C ALA A 31 0.20 11.77 -0.57
N ALA A 32 1.12 11.11 0.14
CA ALA A 32 2.05 11.78 1.05
C ALA A 32 2.94 12.79 0.32
N ALA A 33 3.46 12.44 -0.86
CA ALA A 33 4.22 13.35 -1.71
C ALA A 33 3.40 14.57 -2.15
N ALA A 34 2.12 14.38 -2.51
CA ALA A 34 1.23 15.48 -2.86
C ALA A 34 0.99 16.43 -1.67
N ILE A 35 0.83 15.90 -0.45
CA ILE A 35 0.69 16.69 0.77
C ILE A 35 1.92 17.61 0.97
N VAL A 36 3.12 17.05 0.81
CA VAL A 36 4.38 17.80 0.94
C VAL A 36 4.53 18.83 -0.18
N TRP A 37 4.27 18.43 -1.43
CA TRP A 37 4.50 19.26 -2.61
C TRP A 37 3.53 20.45 -2.68
N LEU A 38 2.26 20.25 -2.30
CA LEU A 38 1.25 21.31 -2.24
C LEU A 38 1.30 22.11 -0.92
N ASP A 39 2.26 21.79 -0.04
CA ASP A 39 2.43 22.37 1.28
C ASP A 39 1.13 22.39 2.11
N ILE A 40 0.37 21.28 2.06
CA ILE A 40 -0.93 21.18 2.74
C ILE A 40 -0.72 21.35 4.25
N GLY A 41 -1.40 22.34 4.82
CA GLY A 41 -1.27 22.70 6.23
C GLY A 41 0.13 23.20 6.62
N GLY A 42 1.01 23.52 5.66
CA GLY A 42 2.39 23.95 5.88
C GLY A 42 3.39 22.80 6.13
N ILE A 43 3.03 21.56 5.78
CA ILE A 43 3.86 20.38 6.07
C ILE A 43 5.18 20.40 5.28
N GLY A 44 5.14 20.76 4.00
CA GLY A 44 6.34 20.84 3.16
C GLY A 44 7.34 21.87 3.69
N THR A 45 6.84 23.05 4.07
CA THR A 45 7.65 24.10 4.69
C THR A 45 8.29 23.64 6.00
N ARG A 46 7.53 22.97 6.89
CA ARG A 46 8.06 22.46 8.17
C ARG A 46 9.10 21.35 7.96
N ILE A 47 8.91 20.46 6.99
CA ILE A 47 9.91 19.44 6.63
C ILE A 47 11.18 20.11 6.11
N GLY A 48 11.06 21.11 5.22
CA GLY A 48 12.20 21.83 4.67
C GLY A 48 13.00 22.62 5.71
N GLN A 49 12.37 23.06 6.80
CA GLN A 49 13.02 23.77 7.90
C GLN A 49 13.53 22.83 9.02
N ALA A 50 13.23 21.53 8.96
CA ALA A 50 13.64 20.59 9.98
C ALA A 50 15.17 20.37 9.95
N ALA A 51 15.80 20.35 11.12
CA ALA A 51 17.22 20.03 11.25
C ALA A 51 17.57 18.64 10.67
N ASN A 52 16.62 17.71 10.71
CA ASN A 52 16.68 16.43 10.00
C ASN A 52 15.35 16.16 9.29
N PRO A 53 15.25 16.32 7.96
CA PRO A 53 14.02 16.12 7.22
C PRO A 53 13.65 14.63 7.04
N VAL A 54 14.58 13.70 7.27
CA VAL A 54 14.35 12.26 7.04
C VAL A 54 13.28 11.72 7.99
N VAL A 55 13.35 12.09 9.27
CA VAL A 55 12.41 11.62 10.30
C VAL A 55 10.96 12.02 10.00
N PRO A 56 10.61 13.30 9.77
CA PRO A 56 9.23 13.67 9.47
C PRO A 56 8.74 13.13 8.13
N VAL A 57 9.62 12.98 7.12
CA VAL A 57 9.26 12.30 5.86
C VAL A 57 8.87 10.85 6.11
N LEU A 58 9.66 10.09 6.88
CA LEU A 58 9.33 8.70 7.20
C LEU A 58 8.06 8.59 8.04
N LEU A 59 7.88 9.47 9.03
CA LEU A 59 6.66 9.52 9.85
C LEU A 59 5.40 9.83 9.04
N LEU A 60 5.52 10.53 7.91
CA LEU A 60 4.39 10.78 7.01
C LEU A 60 4.20 9.63 6.02
N VAL A 61 5.26 9.25 5.30
CA VAL A 61 5.18 8.33 4.17
C VAL A 61 4.86 6.90 4.62
N VAL A 62 5.49 6.41 5.70
CA VAL A 62 5.32 5.02 6.16
C VAL A 62 3.88 4.69 6.55
N PRO A 63 3.18 5.46 7.40
CA PRO A 63 1.79 5.16 7.73
C PRO A 63 0.87 5.30 6.52
N PHE A 64 1.07 6.30 5.63
CA PHE A 64 0.29 6.43 4.40
C PHE A 64 0.47 5.20 3.50
N ALA A 65 1.71 4.80 3.22
CA ALA A 65 1.98 3.61 2.42
C ALA A 65 1.33 2.36 3.05
N THR A 66 1.46 2.19 4.36
CA THR A 66 0.94 1.00 5.07
C THR A 66 -0.59 0.96 5.06
N VAL A 67 -1.26 2.09 5.32
CA VAL A 67 -2.73 2.17 5.32
C VAL A 67 -3.29 1.89 3.93
N PHE A 68 -2.78 2.58 2.90
CA PHE A 68 -3.27 2.37 1.53
C PHE A 68 -2.93 0.96 1.01
N GLY A 69 -1.74 0.44 1.32
CA GLY A 69 -1.36 -0.95 1.03
C GLY A 69 -2.34 -1.95 1.65
N GLY A 70 -2.68 -1.75 2.93
CA GLY A 70 -3.67 -2.58 3.63
C GLY A 70 -5.05 -2.50 3.01
N VAL A 71 -5.54 -1.30 2.69
CA VAL A 71 -6.87 -1.09 2.08
C VAL A 71 -6.96 -1.79 0.72
N VAL A 72 -5.99 -1.58 -0.18
CA VAL A 72 -6.02 -2.21 -1.51
C VAL A 72 -5.92 -3.73 -1.41
N THR A 73 -5.08 -4.25 -0.52
CA THR A 73 -4.98 -5.70 -0.26
C THR A 73 -6.29 -6.27 0.27
N ALA A 74 -6.90 -5.61 1.26
CA ALA A 74 -8.17 -6.03 1.84
C ALA A 74 -9.31 -6.00 0.79
N SER A 75 -9.39 -4.93 0.00
CA SER A 75 -10.35 -4.83 -1.10
C SER A 75 -10.18 -5.98 -2.09
N ALA A 76 -8.96 -6.27 -2.52
CA ALA A 76 -8.67 -7.35 -3.45
C ALA A 76 -9.07 -8.74 -2.90
N ILE A 77 -8.83 -8.99 -1.61
CA ILE A 77 -9.27 -10.23 -0.95
C ILE A 77 -10.81 -10.30 -0.90
N LEU A 78 -11.48 -9.20 -0.54
CA LEU A 78 -12.93 -9.15 -0.44
C LEU A 78 -13.62 -9.33 -1.81
N THR A 79 -12.99 -8.90 -2.91
CA THR A 79 -13.52 -9.03 -4.26
C THR A 79 -13.10 -10.32 -4.98
N MET A 80 -12.12 -11.07 -4.47
CA MET A 80 -11.67 -12.34 -5.05
C MET A 80 -12.80 -13.37 -5.29
N PRO A 81 -13.79 -13.55 -4.37
CA PRO A 81 -14.93 -14.44 -4.62
C PRO A 81 -15.82 -13.96 -5.78
N TYR A 82 -15.90 -12.64 -5.96
CA TYR A 82 -16.66 -12.01 -7.04
C TYR A 82 -15.97 -12.26 -8.39
N GLU A 83 -14.65 -12.03 -8.49
CA GLU A 83 -13.89 -12.27 -9.72
C GLU A 83 -13.91 -13.74 -10.17
N LYS A 84 -13.92 -14.70 -9.24
CA LYS A 84 -14.05 -16.13 -9.61
C LYS A 84 -15.43 -16.52 -10.14
N LYS A 85 -16.48 -15.73 -9.86
CA LYS A 85 -17.86 -16.01 -10.29
C LYS A 85 -18.18 -15.45 -11.69
N PHE A 86 -17.45 -14.43 -12.14
CA PHE A 86 -17.66 -13.76 -13.43
C PHE A 86 -16.49 -13.92 -14.41
N ARG A 87 -15.50 -14.75 -14.08
CA ARG A 87 -14.46 -15.17 -15.02
C ARG A 87 -14.94 -16.46 -15.70
N ASP A 88 -15.55 -16.28 -16.87
CA ASP A 88 -16.06 -17.32 -17.77
C ASP A 88 -15.09 -18.52 -17.92
#